data_AF-A0A3C1F1I6-F1
#
_entry.id   AF-A0A3C1F1I6-F1
#
_cell.length_a   1.000
_cell.length_b   1.000
_cell.length_c   1.000
_cell.angle_alpha   90.00
_cell.angle_beta   90.00
_cell.angle_gamma   90.00
#
_symmetry.space_group_name_H-M   'P 1'
#
loop_
_entity.id
_entity.type
_entity.pdbx_description
1 polymer ?
#
loop_
_entity_poly.entity_id
_entity_poly.type
_entity_poly.pdbx_seq_one_letter_code
_entity_poly.pdbx_strand_id
1 'polypeptide(L)'
;MRVALHLAARAVGDTSPNPAVGAVIVKGGRIVGRGYHRGAGLPHAEGEALRQAGRQARGSTMYVTLEPCDHLGRTPPCCDALIAAGVARVVAAMKDPNPITNGRGIEHLRRAGITVATGVLAEEARRLNAPFVKAMTAQVPWVVAKVAQSLDGKIATATGESRWISSRPSRRLAHELRRGVDAILVGVNTVRADDPSLTVRVARRLRRRDRPLRVIVDSRLRTPLSSRCLASPSSPTTVIATTERAVKKQAPYRRRGVDLIVMPPVQGRVPLTRLLQGLLLRYQVQSVLIEGGGEILASAFEERLV
;
A
#
# COMPACT_ATOMS: atom_id res chain seq x y z
N MET A 1 10.10 -18.98 -11.43
CA MET A 1 9.09 -18.01 -10.94
C MET A 1 8.86 -18.05 -9.43
N ARG A 2 8.49 -19.18 -8.81
CA ARG A 2 8.17 -19.25 -7.37
C ARG A 2 9.24 -18.63 -6.44
N VAL A 3 10.53 -18.83 -6.75
CA VAL A 3 11.64 -18.17 -6.03
C VAL A 3 11.58 -16.65 -6.13
N ALA A 4 11.25 -16.10 -7.30
CA ALA A 4 11.10 -14.65 -7.49
C ALA A 4 9.92 -14.10 -6.66
N LEU A 5 8.80 -14.82 -6.59
CA LEU A 5 7.66 -14.47 -5.72
C LEU A 5 8.05 -14.47 -4.23
N HIS A 6 8.79 -15.47 -3.77
CA HIS A 6 9.29 -15.49 -2.39
C HIS A 6 10.23 -14.32 -2.08
N LEU A 7 11.04 -13.89 -3.05
CA LEU A 7 11.89 -12.70 -2.91
C LEU A 7 11.04 -11.43 -2.83
N ALA A 8 10.04 -11.28 -3.70
CA ALA A 8 9.10 -10.15 -3.69
C ALA A 8 8.35 -10.03 -2.34
N ALA A 9 7.88 -11.16 -1.81
CA ALA A 9 7.11 -11.23 -0.57
C ALA A 9 7.84 -10.62 0.65
N ARG A 10 9.18 -10.60 0.62
CA ARG A 10 10.00 -10.01 1.70
C ARG A 10 9.87 -8.50 1.81
N ALA A 11 9.35 -7.84 0.78
CA ALA A 11 9.27 -6.39 0.68
C ALA A 11 7.84 -5.84 0.72
N VAL A 12 6.83 -6.71 0.83
CA VAL A 12 5.43 -6.31 0.99
C VAL A 12 5.32 -5.41 2.24
N GLY A 13 4.68 -4.25 2.06
CA GLY A 13 4.56 -3.19 3.07
C GLY A 13 5.72 -2.19 3.12
N ASP A 14 6.89 -2.51 2.55
CA ASP A 14 8.06 -1.61 2.55
C ASP A 14 8.25 -0.83 1.23
N THR A 15 7.66 -1.30 0.13
CA THR A 15 7.90 -0.75 -1.21
C THR A 15 6.92 0.33 -1.65
N SER A 16 5.72 0.39 -1.06
CA SER A 16 4.68 1.34 -1.42
C SER A 16 5.24 2.76 -1.58
N PRO A 17 4.87 3.56 -2.60
CA PRO A 17 3.84 3.27 -3.61
C PRO A 17 4.33 2.34 -4.74
N ASN A 18 5.58 1.87 -4.70
CA ASN A 18 6.07 0.93 -5.69
C ASN A 18 5.58 -0.50 -5.36
N PRO A 19 5.35 -1.34 -6.39
CA PRO A 19 4.99 -2.73 -6.18
C PRO A 19 6.15 -3.51 -5.56
N ALA A 20 5.81 -4.60 -4.87
CA ALA A 20 6.79 -5.59 -4.44
C ALA A 20 7.16 -6.46 -5.65
N VAL A 21 8.41 -6.38 -6.08
CA VAL A 21 8.93 -7.11 -7.25
C VAL A 21 10.12 -7.95 -6.83
N GLY A 22 10.19 -9.18 -7.36
CA GLY A 22 11.32 -10.08 -7.23
C GLY A 22 11.79 -10.54 -8.59
N ALA A 23 13.09 -10.77 -8.72
CA ALA A 23 13.72 -11.22 -9.96
C ALA A 23 14.80 -12.27 -9.68
N VAL A 24 14.93 -13.22 -10.61
CA VAL A 24 15.92 -14.30 -10.57
C VAL A 24 16.48 -14.50 -11.97
N ILE A 25 17.80 -14.62 -12.09
CA ILE A 25 18.50 -14.91 -13.36
C ILE A 25 19.02 -16.34 -13.31
N VAL A 26 18.74 -17.12 -14.36
CA VAL A 26 19.12 -18.52 -14.50
C VAL A 26 19.98 -18.73 -15.75
N LYS A 27 21.11 -19.41 -15.60
CA LYS A 27 22.00 -19.83 -16.69
C LYS A 27 22.51 -21.25 -16.44
N GLY A 28 22.46 -22.12 -17.45
CA GLY A 28 22.88 -23.52 -17.32
C GLY A 28 22.18 -24.28 -16.18
N GLY A 29 20.88 -24.04 -15.98
CA GLY A 29 20.09 -24.65 -14.90
C GLY A 29 20.38 -24.11 -13.49
N ARG A 30 21.29 -23.13 -13.34
CA ARG A 30 21.68 -22.57 -12.04
C ARG A 30 21.22 -21.13 -11.88
N ILE A 31 20.82 -20.75 -10.67
CA ILE A 31 20.52 -19.36 -10.34
C ILE A 31 21.83 -18.60 -10.17
N VAL A 32 22.09 -17.64 -11.05
CA VAL A 32 23.30 -16.80 -11.05
C VAL A 32 23.05 -15.40 -10.49
N GLY A 33 21.79 -14.98 -10.35
CA GLY A 33 21.43 -13.69 -9.75
C GLY A 33 20.05 -13.70 -9.13
N ARG A 34 19.87 -12.92 -8.06
CA ARG A 34 18.62 -12.73 -7.30
C ARG A 34 18.50 -11.26 -6.91
N GLY A 35 17.29 -10.75 -6.93
CA GLY A 35 17.01 -9.38 -6.52
C GLY A 35 15.57 -9.21 -6.08
N TYR A 36 15.33 -8.22 -5.24
CA TYR A 36 13.98 -7.75 -4.94
C TYR A 36 13.97 -6.26 -4.65
N HIS A 37 12.88 -5.59 -4.99
CA HIS A 37 12.78 -4.16 -4.74
C HIS A 37 12.63 -3.91 -3.22
N ARG A 38 13.57 -3.15 -2.63
CA ARG A 38 13.63 -2.95 -1.17
C ARG A 38 12.85 -1.73 -0.68
N GLY A 39 12.46 -0.83 -1.58
CA GLY A 39 11.85 0.43 -1.22
C GLY A 39 11.91 1.45 -2.35
N ALA A 40 10.93 2.34 -2.39
CA ALA A 40 10.82 3.33 -3.46
C ALA A 40 12.09 4.21 -3.58
N GLY A 41 12.59 4.37 -4.81
CA GLY A 41 13.83 5.10 -5.11
C GLY A 41 15.11 4.27 -4.99
N LEU A 42 15.04 3.03 -4.48
CA LEU A 42 16.14 2.08 -4.53
C LEU A 42 16.11 1.28 -5.84
N PRO A 43 17.21 0.58 -6.21
CA PRO A 43 17.24 -0.27 -7.39
C PRO A 43 16.04 -1.24 -7.46
N HIS A 44 15.56 -1.46 -8.67
CA HIS A 44 14.53 -2.46 -8.95
C HIS A 44 15.10 -3.88 -8.82
N ALA A 45 14.21 -4.86 -8.75
CA ALA A 45 14.59 -6.26 -8.55
C ALA A 45 15.51 -6.78 -9.67
N GLU A 46 15.21 -6.38 -10.91
CA GLU A 46 15.95 -6.71 -12.11
C GLU A 46 17.38 -6.18 -12.03
N GLY A 47 17.54 -4.92 -11.63
CA GLY A 47 18.85 -4.30 -11.44
C GLY A 47 19.68 -4.99 -10.35
N GLU A 48 19.07 -5.36 -9.22
CA GLU A 48 19.75 -6.14 -8.19
C GLU A 48 20.18 -7.53 -8.70
N ALA A 49 19.30 -8.22 -9.42
CA ALA A 49 19.58 -9.55 -9.96
C ALA A 49 20.68 -9.51 -11.03
N LEU A 50 20.66 -8.51 -11.92
CA LEU A 50 21.69 -8.26 -12.92
C LEU A 50 23.05 -7.98 -12.28
N ARG A 51 23.08 -7.10 -11.27
CA ARG A 51 24.32 -6.80 -10.52
C ARG A 51 24.92 -8.06 -9.91
N GLN A 52 24.10 -8.93 -9.33
CA GLN A 52 24.60 -10.20 -8.77
C GLN A 52 25.08 -11.17 -9.86
N ALA A 53 24.38 -11.26 -10.99
CA ALA A 53 24.75 -12.17 -12.08
C ALA A 53 26.02 -11.73 -12.82
N GLY A 54 26.28 -10.43 -12.92
CA GLY A 54 27.41 -9.87 -13.65
C GLY A 54 27.48 -10.39 -15.09
N ARG A 55 28.66 -10.86 -15.52
CA ARG A 55 28.87 -11.42 -16.86
C ARG A 55 28.02 -12.66 -17.17
N GLN A 56 27.50 -13.35 -16.14
CA GLN A 56 26.65 -14.52 -16.33
C GLN A 56 25.23 -14.16 -16.80
N ALA A 57 24.84 -12.87 -16.80
CA ALA A 57 23.56 -12.43 -17.34
C ALA A 57 23.45 -12.63 -18.86
N ARG A 58 24.56 -12.59 -19.59
CA ARG A 58 24.55 -12.75 -21.05
C ARG A 58 24.09 -14.15 -21.45
N GLY A 59 23.10 -14.22 -22.34
CA GLY A 59 22.50 -15.47 -22.82
C GLY A 59 21.61 -16.18 -21.78
N SER A 60 21.28 -15.53 -20.67
CA SER A 60 20.52 -16.13 -19.56
C SER A 60 19.00 -15.94 -19.72
N THR A 61 18.23 -16.57 -18.82
CA THR A 61 16.79 -16.31 -18.63
C THR A 61 16.54 -15.54 -17.34
N MET A 62 15.82 -14.42 -17.42
CA MET A 62 15.28 -13.74 -16.25
C MET A 62 13.84 -14.18 -15.96
N TYR A 63 13.55 -14.49 -14.71
CA TYR A 63 12.21 -14.62 -14.17
C TYR A 63 11.91 -13.42 -13.28
N VAL A 64 10.84 -12.68 -13.56
CA VAL A 64 10.46 -11.46 -12.82
C VAL A 64 8.98 -11.47 -12.49
N THR A 65 8.60 -11.00 -11.30
CA THR A 65 7.20 -11.11 -10.83
C THR A 65 6.26 -10.06 -11.43
N LEU A 66 6.78 -9.04 -12.10
CA LEU A 66 6.03 -7.98 -12.76
C LEU A 66 6.75 -7.64 -14.07
N GLU A 67 6.01 -7.16 -15.07
CA GLU A 67 6.60 -6.65 -16.31
C GLU A 67 7.71 -5.61 -16.00
N PRO A 68 8.90 -5.75 -16.61
CA PRO A 68 9.97 -4.77 -16.46
C PRO A 68 9.56 -3.39 -16.95
N CYS A 69 9.93 -2.35 -16.21
CA CYS A 69 9.58 -0.98 -16.58
C CYS A 69 10.34 -0.50 -17.84
N ASP A 70 9.65 0.34 -18.61
CA ASP A 70 10.11 0.90 -19.90
C ASP A 70 10.13 2.44 -19.92
N HIS A 71 10.03 3.06 -18.76
CA HIS A 71 9.98 4.51 -18.63
C HIS A 71 11.05 4.97 -17.64
N LEU A 72 11.58 6.17 -17.88
CA LEU A 72 12.45 6.84 -16.93
C LEU A 72 11.61 7.24 -15.70
N GLY A 73 11.84 6.57 -14.58
CA GLY A 73 11.23 6.89 -13.31
C GLY A 73 12.24 7.52 -12.36
N ARG A 74 12.23 7.08 -11.09
CA ARG A 74 13.29 7.41 -10.11
C ARG A 74 14.61 6.70 -10.41
N THR A 75 14.57 5.67 -11.25
CA THR A 75 15.71 4.91 -11.74
C THR A 75 15.58 4.72 -13.25
N PRO A 76 16.69 4.45 -13.97
CA PRO A 76 16.65 4.08 -15.38
C PRO A 76 15.73 2.87 -15.67
N PRO A 77 15.20 2.73 -16.90
CA PRO A 77 14.34 1.62 -17.29
C PRO A 77 15.02 0.25 -17.11
N CYS A 78 14.26 -0.74 -16.65
CA CYS A 78 14.78 -2.09 -16.49
C CYS A 78 14.96 -2.79 -17.84
N CYS A 79 14.15 -2.45 -18.84
CA CYS A 79 14.27 -3.00 -20.19
C CYS A 79 15.66 -2.74 -20.78
N ASP A 80 16.13 -1.49 -20.74
CA ASP A 80 17.46 -1.10 -21.24
C ASP A 80 18.58 -1.88 -20.57
N ALA A 81 18.49 -2.04 -19.23
CA ALA A 81 19.48 -2.79 -18.47
C ALA A 81 19.52 -4.28 -18.86
N LEU A 82 18.36 -4.89 -19.13
CA LEU A 82 18.26 -6.29 -19.58
C LEU A 82 18.83 -6.49 -20.98
N ILE A 83 18.54 -5.54 -21.88
CA ILE A 83 19.07 -5.50 -23.26
C ILE A 83 20.59 -5.36 -23.23
N ALA A 84 21.11 -4.36 -22.51
CA ALA A 84 22.55 -4.12 -22.37
C ALA A 84 23.29 -5.33 -21.76
N ALA A 85 22.67 -6.02 -20.80
CA ALA A 85 23.23 -7.23 -20.20
C ALA A 85 23.21 -8.46 -21.15
N GLY A 86 22.50 -8.38 -22.28
CA GLY A 86 22.36 -9.45 -23.25
C GLY A 86 21.56 -10.64 -22.72
N VAL A 87 20.52 -10.40 -21.92
CA VAL A 87 19.58 -11.45 -21.47
C VAL A 87 18.86 -12.01 -22.70
N ALA A 88 18.80 -13.34 -22.86
CA ALA A 88 18.18 -13.96 -24.04
C ALA A 88 16.66 -14.12 -23.91
N ARG A 89 16.19 -14.34 -22.67
CA ARG A 89 14.78 -14.60 -22.39
C ARG A 89 14.31 -13.94 -21.11
N VAL A 90 13.10 -13.39 -21.12
CA VAL A 90 12.40 -12.87 -19.94
C VAL A 90 11.08 -13.61 -19.77
N VAL A 91 10.81 -14.03 -18.54
CA VAL A 91 9.55 -14.65 -18.13
C VAL A 91 8.95 -13.79 -17.02
N ALA A 92 7.94 -13.00 -17.35
CA ALA A 92 7.23 -12.15 -16.41
C ALA A 92 5.98 -12.87 -15.85
N ALA A 93 5.72 -12.77 -14.55
CA ALA A 93 4.53 -13.42 -13.97
C ALA A 93 3.25 -12.74 -14.46
N MET A 94 3.21 -11.40 -14.42
CA MET A 94 2.08 -10.61 -14.85
C MET A 94 2.51 -9.34 -15.59
N LYS A 95 1.62 -8.83 -16.44
CA LYS A 95 1.70 -7.52 -17.08
C LYS A 95 1.60 -6.41 -16.02
N ASP A 96 2.27 -5.29 -16.21
CA ASP A 96 2.15 -4.15 -15.29
C ASP A 96 0.78 -3.46 -15.51
N PRO A 97 -0.10 -3.41 -14.51
CA PRO A 97 -1.39 -2.72 -14.63
C PRO A 97 -1.24 -1.19 -14.71
N ASN A 98 -0.07 -0.63 -14.41
CA ASN A 98 0.16 0.81 -14.51
C ASN A 98 0.01 1.27 -15.97
N PRO A 99 -0.90 2.22 -16.27
CA PRO A 99 -1.17 2.68 -17.64
C PRO A 99 0.06 3.16 -18.41
N ILE A 100 1.09 3.66 -17.71
CA ILE A 100 2.31 4.14 -18.36
C ILE A 100 3.24 3.01 -18.81
N THR A 101 3.13 1.82 -18.21
CA THR A 101 3.94 0.63 -18.57
C THR A 101 3.11 -0.33 -19.42
N ASN A 102 2.00 -0.85 -18.89
CA ASN A 102 0.98 -1.71 -19.53
C ASN A 102 1.34 -2.33 -20.90
N GLY A 103 2.38 -3.17 -20.96
CA GLY A 103 2.76 -3.95 -22.15
C GLY A 103 3.92 -3.37 -22.95
N ARG A 104 4.25 -2.09 -22.74
CA ARG A 104 5.32 -1.39 -23.43
C ARG A 104 6.69 -2.02 -23.13
N GLY A 105 6.94 -2.44 -21.90
CA GLY A 105 8.19 -3.11 -21.55
C GLY A 105 8.33 -4.49 -22.19
N ILE A 106 7.23 -5.25 -22.24
CA ILE A 106 7.19 -6.52 -22.98
C ILE A 106 7.48 -6.29 -24.47
N GLU A 107 6.87 -5.28 -25.08
CA GLU A 107 7.08 -4.93 -26.49
C GLU A 107 8.50 -4.45 -26.77
N HIS A 108 9.06 -3.59 -25.91
CA HIS A 108 10.43 -3.10 -26.05
C HIS A 108 11.43 -4.24 -26.03
N LEU A 109 11.34 -5.15 -25.05
CA LEU A 109 12.20 -6.32 -24.97
C LEU A 109 12.11 -7.20 -26.23
N ARG A 110 10.89 -7.42 -26.75
CA ARG A 110 10.68 -8.19 -27.98
C ARG A 110 11.32 -7.53 -29.19
N ARG A 111 11.18 -6.21 -29.35
CA ARG A 111 11.81 -5.45 -30.45
C ARG A 111 13.33 -5.52 -30.40
N ALA A 112 13.91 -5.62 -29.21
CA ALA A 112 15.34 -5.82 -29.01
C ALA A 112 15.81 -7.29 -29.19
N GLY A 113 14.92 -8.19 -29.65
CA GLY A 113 15.25 -9.60 -29.92
C GLY A 113 15.21 -10.51 -28.70
N ILE A 114 14.74 -10.05 -27.55
CA ILE A 114 14.60 -10.88 -26.34
C ILE A 114 13.31 -11.68 -26.42
N THR A 115 13.38 -12.98 -26.16
CA THR A 115 12.18 -13.83 -26.08
C THR A 115 11.41 -13.51 -24.79
N VAL A 116 10.14 -13.12 -24.88
CA VAL A 116 9.32 -12.76 -23.71
C VAL A 116 8.09 -13.64 -23.58
N ALA A 117 7.95 -14.30 -22.43
CA ALA A 117 6.75 -15.03 -22.00
C ALA A 117 6.11 -14.36 -20.78
N THR A 118 4.79 -14.40 -20.68
CA THR A 118 4.00 -13.84 -19.58
C THR A 118 3.02 -14.87 -19.01
N GLY A 119 2.49 -14.63 -17.81
CA GLY A 119 1.38 -15.42 -17.26
C GLY A 119 1.79 -16.52 -16.26
N VAL A 120 3.08 -16.79 -16.10
CA VAL A 120 3.56 -17.86 -15.20
C VAL A 120 3.35 -17.44 -13.74
N LEU A 121 2.45 -18.12 -13.02
CA LEU A 121 2.04 -17.77 -11.65
C LEU A 121 1.49 -16.33 -11.53
N ALA A 122 0.72 -15.91 -12.53
CA ALA A 122 0.16 -14.56 -12.61
C ALA A 122 -0.80 -14.24 -11.46
N GLU A 123 -1.63 -15.19 -11.05
CA GLU A 123 -2.60 -15.00 -9.96
C GLU A 123 -1.89 -14.79 -8.62
N GLU A 124 -0.83 -15.53 -8.35
CA GLU A 124 -0.01 -15.33 -7.14
C GLU A 124 0.70 -13.99 -7.16
N ALA A 125 1.23 -13.55 -8.31
CA ALA A 125 1.82 -12.22 -8.46
C ALA A 125 0.79 -11.11 -8.25
N ARG A 126 -0.44 -11.29 -8.77
CA ARG A 126 -1.54 -10.34 -8.60
C ARG A 126 -1.96 -10.23 -7.15
N ARG A 127 -2.10 -11.37 -6.44
CA ARG A 127 -2.44 -11.40 -5.00
C ARG A 127 -1.37 -10.72 -4.16
N LEU A 128 -0.09 -10.98 -4.45
CA LEU A 128 1.04 -10.38 -3.73
C LEU A 128 1.04 -8.85 -3.84
N ASN A 129 0.60 -8.31 -4.98
CA ASN A 129 0.51 -6.87 -5.25
C ASN A 129 -0.94 -6.36 -5.29
N ALA A 130 -1.90 -7.00 -4.61
CA ALA A 130 -3.32 -6.64 -4.72
C ALA A 130 -3.61 -5.14 -4.47
N PRO A 131 -2.97 -4.47 -3.48
CA PRO A 131 -3.09 -3.02 -3.31
C PRO A 131 -2.66 -2.20 -4.52
N PHE A 132 -1.48 -2.49 -5.07
CA PHE A 132 -0.95 -1.81 -6.24
C PHE A 132 -1.83 -2.05 -7.47
N VAL A 133 -2.25 -3.29 -7.70
CA VAL A 133 -3.10 -3.66 -8.84
C VAL A 133 -4.45 -2.93 -8.77
N LYS A 134 -5.11 -2.93 -7.61
CA LYS A 134 -6.38 -2.23 -7.43
C LYS A 134 -6.22 -0.72 -7.60
N ALA A 135 -5.16 -0.14 -7.02
CA ALA A 135 -4.88 1.29 -7.16
C ALA A 135 -4.69 1.70 -8.63
N MET A 136 -3.96 0.92 -9.43
CA MET A 136 -3.73 1.22 -10.84
C MET A 136 -4.98 1.01 -11.71
N THR A 137 -5.73 -0.07 -11.48
CA THR A 137 -6.85 -0.48 -12.35
C THR A 137 -8.17 0.20 -12.00
N ALA A 138 -8.46 0.34 -10.71
CA ALA A 138 -9.74 0.88 -10.22
C ALA A 138 -9.62 2.33 -9.73
N GLN A 139 -8.41 2.88 -9.63
CA GLN A 139 -8.16 4.23 -9.10
C GLN A 139 -8.71 4.43 -7.67
N VAL A 140 -8.78 3.33 -6.89
CA VAL A 140 -9.13 3.36 -5.47
C VAL A 140 -8.19 2.43 -4.68
N PRO A 141 -7.80 2.80 -3.45
CA PRO A 141 -7.05 1.94 -2.54
C PRO A 141 -7.71 0.57 -2.26
N TRP A 142 -6.89 -0.42 -1.96
CA TRP A 142 -7.31 -1.66 -1.32
C TRP A 142 -7.72 -1.40 0.12
N VAL A 143 -8.96 -1.74 0.47
CA VAL A 143 -9.52 -1.48 1.78
C VAL A 143 -9.58 -2.80 2.55
N VAL A 144 -9.06 -2.79 3.76
CA VAL A 144 -9.19 -3.88 4.72
C VAL A 144 -10.08 -3.39 5.84
N ALA A 145 -11.25 -4.01 6.03
CA ALA A 145 -12.05 -3.78 7.23
C ALA A 145 -11.59 -4.74 8.33
N LYS A 146 -11.25 -4.19 9.50
CA LYS A 146 -10.97 -4.99 10.69
C LYS A 146 -12.02 -4.71 11.74
N VAL A 147 -12.70 -5.78 12.18
CA VAL A 147 -13.73 -5.74 13.22
C VAL A 147 -13.31 -6.64 14.38
N ALA A 148 -13.54 -6.17 15.61
CA ALA A 148 -13.52 -7.02 16.80
C ALA A 148 -14.90 -6.91 17.44
N GLN A 149 -15.54 -8.05 17.68
CA GLN A 149 -16.90 -8.12 18.18
C GLN A 149 -17.04 -9.29 19.16
N SER A 150 -18.05 -9.22 20.02
CA SER A 150 -18.56 -10.36 20.78
C SER A 150 -19.20 -11.39 19.83
N LEU A 151 -19.51 -12.58 20.37
CA LEU A 151 -20.11 -13.66 19.59
C LEU A 151 -21.49 -13.27 18.99
N ASP A 152 -22.24 -12.44 19.70
CA ASP A 152 -23.54 -11.88 19.28
C ASP A 152 -23.40 -10.61 18.41
N GLY A 153 -22.20 -10.31 17.91
CA GLY A 153 -21.96 -9.27 16.91
C GLY A 153 -21.88 -7.84 17.45
N LYS A 154 -21.64 -7.64 18.75
CA LYS A 154 -21.53 -6.31 19.36
C LYS A 154 -20.08 -5.83 19.40
N ILE A 155 -19.87 -4.56 19.06
CA ILE A 155 -18.55 -3.90 19.09
C ILE A 155 -18.34 -3.04 20.35
N ALA A 156 -19.38 -2.88 21.17
CA ALA A 156 -19.38 -2.20 22.46
C ALA A 156 -20.65 -2.62 23.25
N THR A 157 -20.65 -2.41 24.56
CA THR A 157 -21.86 -2.52 25.39
C THR A 157 -22.84 -1.36 25.09
N ALA A 158 -24.06 -1.43 25.63
CA ALA A 158 -25.05 -0.35 25.52
C ALA A 158 -24.57 0.99 26.13
N THR A 159 -23.64 0.93 27.09
CA THR A 159 -23.01 2.11 27.71
C THR A 159 -21.77 2.60 26.94
N GLY A 160 -21.42 1.95 25.82
CA GLY A 160 -20.28 2.32 24.98
C GLY A 160 -18.94 1.73 25.42
N GLU A 161 -18.93 0.82 26.39
CA GLU A 161 -17.71 0.14 26.81
C GLU A 161 -17.27 -0.86 25.73
N SER A 162 -16.09 -0.62 25.16
CA SER A 162 -15.56 -1.37 23.99
C SER A 162 -14.17 -1.94 24.24
N ARG A 163 -13.59 -1.69 25.41
CA ARG A 163 -12.20 -2.04 25.70
C ARG A 163 -12.08 -3.54 25.93
N TRP A 164 -11.21 -4.15 25.13
CA TRP A 164 -10.73 -5.53 25.30
C TRP A 164 -11.75 -6.64 25.09
N ILE A 165 -12.71 -6.43 24.18
CA ILE A 165 -13.55 -7.52 23.63
C ILE A 165 -12.67 -8.65 23.07
N SER A 166 -11.63 -8.30 22.30
CA SER A 166 -10.71 -9.29 21.72
C SER A 166 -9.42 -9.46 22.52
N SER A 167 -8.88 -10.69 22.48
CA SER A 167 -7.69 -11.12 23.24
C SER A 167 -6.40 -10.40 22.83
N ARG A 168 -5.36 -10.49 23.68
CA ARG A 168 -4.03 -9.93 23.39
C ARG A 168 -3.43 -10.42 22.06
N PRO A 169 -3.51 -11.72 21.69
CA PRO A 169 -3.11 -12.18 20.36
C PRO A 169 -3.84 -11.49 19.20
N SER A 170 -5.17 -11.32 19.31
CA SER A 170 -5.97 -10.59 18.31
C SER A 170 -5.50 -9.13 18.14
N ARG A 171 -5.15 -8.47 19.24
CA ARG A 171 -4.62 -7.09 19.19
C ARG A 171 -3.22 -7.02 18.60
N ARG A 172 -2.39 -8.04 18.81
CA ARG A 172 -1.09 -8.17 18.13
C ARG A 172 -1.30 -8.30 16.62
N LEU A 173 -2.26 -9.12 16.18
CA LEU A 173 -2.61 -9.24 14.77
C LEU A 173 -3.05 -7.90 14.16
N ALA A 174 -3.88 -7.12 14.86
CA ALA A 174 -4.25 -5.77 14.41
C ALA A 174 -3.01 -4.88 14.20
N HIS A 175 -2.03 -4.96 15.09
CA HIS A 175 -0.77 -4.24 14.91
C HIS A 175 0.06 -4.73 13.72
N GLU A 176 0.04 -6.02 13.38
CA GLU A 176 0.68 -6.52 12.16
C GLU A 176 -0.08 -6.07 10.89
N LEU A 177 -1.41 -6.04 10.91
CA LEU A 177 -2.21 -5.48 9.82
C LEU A 177 -1.86 -4.01 9.56
N ARG A 178 -1.75 -3.20 10.63
CA ARG A 178 -1.32 -1.79 10.54
C ARG A 178 0.04 -1.60 9.86
N ARG A 179 0.95 -2.58 9.95
CA ARG A 179 2.27 -2.52 9.30
C ARG A 179 2.22 -2.83 7.81
N GLY A 180 1.19 -3.55 7.38
CA GLY A 180 1.02 -3.98 6.00
C GLY A 180 0.26 -2.99 5.13
N VAL A 181 -0.19 -1.86 5.70
CA VAL A 181 -1.00 -0.86 5.00
C VAL A 181 -0.34 0.52 4.98
N ASP A 182 -0.75 1.35 4.02
CA ASP A 182 -0.27 2.73 3.89
C ASP A 182 -0.98 3.68 4.84
N ALA A 183 -2.25 3.40 5.18
CA ALA A 183 -3.06 4.25 6.04
C ALA A 183 -3.96 3.47 6.99
N ILE A 184 -4.20 4.04 8.17
CA ILE A 184 -5.23 3.61 9.13
C ILE A 184 -6.32 4.65 9.11
N LEU A 185 -7.56 4.22 8.89
CA LEU A 185 -8.74 5.09 8.82
C LEU A 185 -9.69 4.78 9.98
N VAL A 186 -10.12 5.84 10.68
CA VAL A 186 -11.16 5.77 11.73
C VAL A 186 -12.14 6.93 11.62
N GLY A 187 -13.34 6.76 12.17
CA GLY A 187 -14.27 7.87 12.38
C GLY A 187 -13.94 8.70 13.61
N VAL A 188 -14.36 9.96 13.64
CA VAL A 188 -14.19 10.85 14.81
C VAL A 188 -14.79 10.28 16.10
N ASN A 189 -15.87 9.49 16.03
CA ASN A 189 -16.48 8.89 17.22
C ASN A 189 -15.49 7.92 17.91
N THR A 190 -14.73 7.14 17.15
CA THR A 190 -13.65 6.29 17.67
C THR A 190 -12.57 7.13 18.36
N VAL A 191 -12.21 8.28 17.77
CA VAL A 191 -11.21 9.17 18.38
C VAL A 191 -11.71 9.73 19.71
N ARG A 192 -12.98 10.13 19.79
CA ARG A 192 -13.58 10.69 21.01
C ARG A 192 -13.77 9.66 22.12
N ALA A 193 -14.10 8.42 21.76
CA ALA A 193 -14.34 7.35 22.73
C ALA A 193 -13.04 6.74 23.26
N ASP A 194 -12.09 6.46 22.37
CA ASP A 194 -10.90 5.65 22.71
C ASP A 194 -9.60 6.47 22.78
N ASP A 195 -9.61 7.69 22.25
CA ASP A 195 -8.44 8.55 22.08
C ASP A 195 -7.21 7.79 21.55
N PRO A 196 -7.30 7.04 20.43
CA PRO A 196 -6.23 6.15 20.00
C PRO A 196 -5.02 6.93 19.45
N SER A 197 -3.81 6.38 19.60
CA SER A 197 -2.61 6.93 18.92
C SER A 197 -2.57 6.62 17.43
N LEU A 198 -3.25 5.55 17.00
CA LEU A 198 -3.24 4.98 15.64
C LEU A 198 -1.82 4.70 15.12
N THR A 199 -1.00 4.07 15.97
CA THR A 199 0.39 3.72 15.64
C THR A 199 0.62 2.20 15.66
N VAL A 200 1.71 1.77 15.02
CA VAL A 200 2.26 0.41 15.15
C VAL A 200 3.16 0.37 16.39
N ARG A 201 2.96 -0.62 17.27
CA ARG A 201 3.71 -0.75 18.55
C ARG A 201 4.44 -2.08 18.73
N VAL A 202 4.55 -2.88 17.68
CA VAL A 202 5.08 -4.26 17.75
C VAL A 202 6.56 -4.39 17.36
N ALA A 203 7.24 -3.30 16.98
CA ALA A 203 8.63 -3.34 16.51
C ALA A 203 9.59 -2.60 17.44
N ARG A 204 10.77 -3.21 17.74
CA ARG A 204 11.87 -2.57 18.49
C ARG A 204 12.47 -1.37 17.75
N ARG A 205 12.45 -1.36 16.42
CA ARG A 205 12.92 -0.25 15.57
C ARG A 205 11.87 0.01 14.49
N LEU A 206 11.31 1.21 14.49
CA LEU A 206 10.30 1.62 13.50
C LEU A 206 10.97 1.88 12.14
N ARG A 207 10.50 1.19 11.11
CA ARG A 207 10.77 1.42 9.69
C ARG A 207 9.64 2.25 9.07
N ARG A 208 9.77 2.60 7.79
CA ARG A 208 8.73 3.34 7.05
C ARG A 208 7.36 2.65 7.13
N ARG A 209 7.30 1.33 6.90
CA ARG A 209 6.08 0.52 7.01
C ARG A 209 5.42 0.55 8.39
N ASP A 210 6.16 0.93 9.44
CA ASP A 210 5.65 1.00 10.80
C ASP A 210 5.00 2.37 11.10
N ARG A 211 4.86 3.23 10.10
CA ARG A 211 4.35 4.61 10.21
C ARG A 211 3.25 4.90 9.17
N PRO A 212 2.13 4.15 9.18
CA PRO A 212 1.02 4.40 8.28
C PRO A 212 0.42 5.79 8.52
N LEU A 213 -0.11 6.40 7.46
CA LEU A 213 -0.88 7.65 7.52
C LEU A 213 -2.08 7.47 8.44
N ARG A 214 -2.34 8.44 9.32
CA ARG A 214 -3.52 8.41 10.19
C ARG A 214 -4.61 9.24 9.55
N VAL A 215 -5.72 8.61 9.17
CA VAL A 215 -6.86 9.26 8.52
C VAL A 215 -8.04 9.27 9.47
N ILE A 216 -8.54 10.46 9.79
CA ILE A 216 -9.72 10.63 10.64
C ILE A 216 -10.84 11.22 9.78
N VAL A 217 -11.98 10.52 9.74
CA VAL A 217 -13.18 11.00 9.06
C VAL A 217 -14.01 11.83 10.05
N ASP A 218 -14.07 13.14 9.80
CA ASP A 218 -14.71 14.10 10.68
C ASP A 218 -15.37 15.25 9.90
N SER A 219 -16.62 15.00 9.47
CA SER A 219 -17.39 15.93 8.65
C SER A 219 -17.54 17.34 9.24
N ARG A 220 -17.38 17.50 10.57
CA ARG A 220 -17.64 18.76 11.29
C ARG A 220 -16.46 19.26 12.15
N LEU A 221 -15.28 18.64 12.03
CA LEU A 221 -14.10 18.94 12.84
C LEU A 221 -14.38 18.95 14.35
N ARG A 222 -14.94 17.84 14.85
CA ARG A 222 -15.20 17.54 16.26
C ARG A 222 -14.06 16.83 16.99
N THR A 223 -12.99 16.48 16.28
CA THR A 223 -11.81 15.80 16.83
C THR A 223 -11.12 16.69 17.87
N PRO A 224 -11.00 16.28 19.14
CA PRO A 224 -10.33 17.12 20.14
C PRO A 224 -8.88 17.43 19.75
N LEU A 225 -8.45 18.70 19.82
CA LEU A 225 -7.07 19.11 19.50
C LEU A 225 -6.03 18.44 20.42
N SER A 226 -6.45 18.02 21.61
CA SER A 226 -5.66 17.27 22.59
C SER A 226 -5.53 15.77 22.29
N SER A 227 -6.20 15.24 21.26
CA SER A 227 -6.20 13.80 20.98
C SER A 227 -4.78 13.27 20.74
N ARG A 228 -4.49 12.05 21.22
CA ARG A 228 -3.16 11.41 21.08
C ARG A 228 -2.74 11.24 19.62
N CYS A 229 -3.68 11.00 18.72
CA CYS A 229 -3.42 10.94 17.27
C CYS A 229 -3.02 12.30 16.65
N LEU A 230 -3.16 13.42 17.38
CA LEU A 230 -2.75 14.77 16.96
C LEU A 230 -1.53 15.29 17.75
N ALA A 231 -1.03 14.53 18.73
CA ALA A 231 -0.06 15.03 19.70
C ALA A 231 1.38 15.17 19.15
N SER A 232 1.72 14.47 18.06
CA SER A 232 3.07 14.53 17.47
C SER A 232 3.03 15.10 16.04
N PRO A 233 3.65 16.27 15.79
CA PRO A 233 3.90 16.74 14.42
C PRO A 233 4.98 15.90 13.72
N SER A 234 5.81 15.17 14.47
CA SER A 234 6.88 14.33 13.95
C SER A 234 6.45 12.87 13.82
N SER A 235 5.64 12.59 12.81
CA SER A 235 5.34 11.24 12.28
C SER A 235 4.60 10.26 13.24
N PRO A 236 3.60 9.49 12.74
CA PRO A 236 3.06 9.49 11.38
C PRO A 236 2.26 10.76 11.09
N THR A 237 2.15 11.18 9.83
CA THR A 237 1.30 12.32 9.45
C THR A 237 -0.16 12.02 9.82
N THR A 238 -0.89 13.04 10.28
CA THR A 238 -2.34 12.93 10.49
C THR A 238 -3.09 13.77 9.47
N VAL A 239 -4.07 13.13 8.82
CA VAL A 239 -5.00 13.73 7.88
C VAL A 239 -6.39 13.68 8.49
N ILE A 240 -7.09 14.81 8.50
CA ILE A 240 -8.52 14.84 8.80
C ILE A 240 -9.27 15.12 7.50
N ALA A 241 -10.15 14.18 7.14
CA ALA A 241 -11.12 14.36 6.07
C ALA A 241 -12.35 15.07 6.64
N THR A 242 -12.69 16.22 6.07
CA THR A 242 -13.78 17.07 6.54
C THR A 242 -14.58 17.66 5.38
N THR A 243 -15.67 18.34 5.70
CA THR A 243 -16.52 18.98 4.69
C THR A 243 -16.26 20.48 4.64
N GLU A 244 -16.60 21.13 3.52
CA GLU A 244 -16.52 22.59 3.37
C GLU A 244 -17.31 23.36 4.44
N ARG A 245 -18.34 22.73 5.04
CA ARG A 245 -19.12 23.30 6.15
C ARG A 245 -18.28 23.54 7.42
N ALA A 246 -17.12 22.91 7.55
CA ALA A 246 -16.25 23.05 8.71
C ALA A 246 -15.17 24.14 8.57
N VAL A 247 -15.24 24.99 7.53
CA VAL A 247 -14.20 26.00 7.20
C VAL A 247 -13.74 26.83 8.41
N LYS A 248 -14.68 27.33 9.22
CA LYS A 248 -14.38 28.19 10.39
C LYS A 248 -13.56 27.47 11.48
N LYS A 249 -13.57 26.14 11.50
CA LYS A 249 -12.87 25.32 12.50
C LYS A 249 -11.51 24.81 12.03
N GLN A 250 -11.08 25.11 10.80
CA GLN A 250 -9.87 24.51 10.21
C GLN A 250 -8.56 25.06 10.79
N ALA A 251 -8.50 26.36 11.08
CA ALA A 251 -7.25 27.04 11.40
C ALA A 251 -6.48 26.41 12.58
N PRO A 252 -7.11 26.02 13.71
CA PRO A 252 -6.42 25.36 14.81
C PRO A 252 -5.76 24.02 14.43
N TYR A 253 -6.38 23.22 13.57
CA TYR A 253 -5.82 21.93 13.14
C TYR A 253 -4.60 22.13 12.23
N ARG A 254 -4.68 23.07 11.28
CA ARG A 254 -3.55 23.42 10.40
C ARG A 254 -2.36 23.92 11.21
N ARG A 255 -2.59 24.77 12.22
CA ARG A 255 -1.52 25.24 13.14
C ARG A 255 -0.83 24.11 13.90
N ARG A 256 -1.50 22.97 14.09
CA ARG A 256 -0.95 21.78 14.76
C ARG A 256 -0.27 20.81 13.78
N GLY A 257 -0.12 21.20 12.52
CA GLY A 257 0.49 20.36 11.48
C GLY A 257 -0.42 19.23 10.98
N VAL A 258 -1.73 19.34 11.22
CA VAL A 258 -2.71 18.38 10.71
C VAL A 258 -3.09 18.77 9.29
N ASP A 259 -2.92 17.82 8.37
CA ASP A 259 -3.36 17.96 7.01
C ASP A 259 -4.88 17.83 6.92
N LEU A 260 -5.52 18.72 6.17
CA LEU A 260 -6.95 18.69 5.94
C LEU A 260 -7.24 18.34 4.47
N ILE A 261 -8.08 17.33 4.28
CA ILE A 261 -8.76 17.08 3.01
C ILE A 261 -10.18 17.60 3.18
N VAL A 262 -10.49 18.68 2.46
CA VAL A 262 -11.82 19.31 2.48
C VAL A 262 -12.53 18.92 1.19
N MET A 263 -13.78 18.46 1.29
CA MET A 263 -14.57 18.08 0.13
C MET A 263 -16.05 18.46 0.26
N PRO A 264 -16.79 18.57 -0.85
CA PRO A 264 -18.23 18.74 -0.81
C PRO A 264 -18.92 17.58 -0.08
N PRO A 265 -19.88 17.85 0.83
CA PRO A 265 -20.57 16.80 1.56
C PRO A 265 -21.55 16.03 0.67
N VAL A 266 -21.74 14.75 0.95
CA VAL A 266 -22.88 13.96 0.48
C VAL A 266 -23.75 13.65 1.70
N GLN A 267 -25.01 14.09 1.68
CA GLN A 267 -25.93 13.99 2.84
C GLN A 267 -25.31 14.54 4.14
N GLY A 268 -24.51 15.61 4.04
CA GLY A 268 -23.84 16.23 5.18
C GLY A 268 -22.64 15.45 5.75
N ARG A 269 -22.21 14.37 5.08
CA ARG A 269 -21.07 13.53 5.47
C ARG A 269 -19.95 13.59 4.43
N VAL A 270 -18.75 13.18 4.85
CA VAL A 270 -17.60 12.94 3.95
C VAL A 270 -17.89 11.70 3.11
N PRO A 271 -17.96 11.79 1.77
CA PRO A 271 -18.11 10.62 0.90
C PRO A 271 -16.84 9.76 0.91
N LEU A 272 -16.93 8.49 1.32
CA LEU A 272 -15.75 7.64 1.53
C LEU A 272 -15.03 7.32 0.22
N THR A 273 -15.76 7.03 -0.86
CA THR A 273 -15.17 6.78 -2.18
C THR A 273 -14.26 7.94 -2.63
N ARG A 274 -14.74 9.19 -2.52
CA ARG A 274 -13.95 10.38 -2.90
C ARG A 274 -12.76 10.60 -1.96
N LEU A 275 -12.93 10.32 -0.67
CA LEU A 275 -11.81 10.36 0.28
C LEU A 275 -10.72 9.37 -0.13
N LEU A 276 -11.08 8.12 -0.41
CA LEU A 276 -10.12 7.08 -0.80
C LEU A 276 -9.38 7.44 -2.10
N GLN A 277 -10.09 7.97 -3.10
CA GLN A 277 -9.48 8.50 -4.33
C GLN A 277 -8.53 9.67 -4.03
N GLY A 278 -8.93 10.61 -3.17
CA GLY A 278 -8.09 11.73 -2.75
C GLY A 278 -6.82 11.30 -2.01
N LEU A 279 -6.91 10.24 -1.18
CA LEU A 279 -5.75 9.65 -0.51
C LEU A 279 -4.78 9.02 -1.51
N LEU A 280 -5.29 8.30 -2.51
CA LEU A 280 -4.48 7.73 -3.58
C LEU A 280 -3.76 8.83 -4.38
N LEU A 281 -4.50 9.86 -4.82
CA LEU A 281 -3.95 10.92 -5.67
C LEU A 281 -2.93 11.79 -4.93
N ARG A 282 -3.23 12.22 -3.70
CA ARG A 282 -2.40 13.20 -2.98
C ARG A 282 -1.27 12.55 -2.16
N TYR A 283 -1.50 11.36 -1.61
CA TYR A 283 -0.57 10.70 -0.69
C TYR A 283 -0.02 9.37 -1.23
N GLN A 284 -0.43 8.96 -2.43
CA GLN A 284 -0.05 7.68 -3.03
C GLN A 284 -0.42 6.47 -2.14
N VAL A 285 -1.48 6.61 -1.34
CA VAL A 285 -2.02 5.54 -0.48
C VAL A 285 -2.68 4.50 -1.36
N GLN A 286 -2.16 3.27 -1.36
CA GLN A 286 -2.70 2.16 -2.14
C GLN A 286 -3.45 1.16 -1.26
N SER A 287 -3.28 1.23 0.05
CA SER A 287 -3.93 0.35 1.03
C SER A 287 -4.40 1.12 2.27
N VAL A 288 -5.63 0.84 2.71
CA VAL A 288 -6.26 1.46 3.87
C VAL A 288 -6.81 0.38 4.78
N LEU A 289 -6.48 0.46 6.08
CA LEU A 289 -7.08 -0.35 7.12
C LEU A 289 -8.13 0.47 7.86
N ILE A 290 -9.39 0.08 7.78
CA ILE A 290 -10.48 0.66 8.57
C ILE A 290 -10.52 -0.06 9.92
N GLU A 291 -10.16 0.66 10.99
CA GLU A 291 -10.15 0.13 12.36
C GLU A 291 -11.07 0.93 13.29
N GLY A 292 -12.35 0.64 13.23
CA GLY A 292 -13.31 1.08 14.24
C GLY A 292 -14.27 2.17 13.79
N GLY A 293 -15.40 2.22 14.50
CA GLY A 293 -16.57 3.02 14.19
C GLY A 293 -17.57 2.21 13.35
N GLY A 294 -18.68 1.82 13.96
CA GLY A 294 -19.75 1.09 13.28
C GLY A 294 -20.29 1.85 12.06
N GLU A 295 -20.40 3.18 12.16
CA GLU A 295 -20.83 4.04 11.05
C GLU A 295 -19.88 4.01 9.85
N ILE A 296 -18.56 4.06 10.07
CA ILE A 296 -17.58 4.02 8.97
C ILE A 296 -17.55 2.66 8.30
N LEU A 297 -17.61 1.59 9.10
CA LEU A 297 -17.70 0.23 8.57
C LEU A 297 -18.98 0.04 7.76
N ALA A 298 -20.14 0.47 8.27
CA ALA A 298 -21.40 0.41 7.56
C ALA A 298 -21.31 1.14 6.21
N SER A 299 -20.85 2.39 6.19
CA SER A 299 -20.69 3.13 4.93
C SER A 299 -19.70 2.46 3.97
N ALA A 300 -18.61 1.86 4.47
CA ALA A 300 -17.67 1.14 3.62
C ALA A 300 -18.29 -0.11 2.96
N PHE A 301 -19.17 -0.83 3.66
CA PHE A 301 -19.92 -1.97 3.09
C PHE A 301 -21.04 -1.50 2.13
N GLU A 302 -21.79 -0.47 2.49
CA GLU A 302 -22.85 0.12 1.65
C GLU A 302 -22.28 0.62 0.31
N GLU A 303 -21.12 1.28 0.34
CA GLU A 303 -20.41 1.76 -0.85
C GLU A 303 -19.60 0.65 -1.56
N ARG A 304 -19.64 -0.60 -1.09
CA ARG A 304 -18.89 -1.76 -1.66
C ARG A 304 -17.38 -1.50 -1.80
N LEU A 305 -16.80 -0.86 -0.78
CA LEU A 305 -15.39 -0.49 -0.77
C LEU A 305 -14.48 -1.62 -0.23
N VAL A 306 -15.06 -2.53 0.54
CA VAL A 306 -14.42 -3.67 1.24
C VAL A 306 -14.78 -4.98 0.57
#